data_AF-A0A6N7Y6P9-F1
#
_entry.id   AF-A0A6N7Y6P9-F1
#
_cell.length_a   1.000
_cell.length_b   1.000
_cell.length_c   1.000
_cell.angle_alpha   90.00
_cell.angle_beta   90.00
_cell.angle_gamma   90.00
#
_symmetry.space_group_name_H-M   'P 1'
#
loop_
_entity.id
_entity.type
_entity.pdbx_description
1 polymer ?
#
loop_
_entity_poly.entity_id
_entity_poly.type
_entity_poly.pdbx_seq_one_letter_code
_entity_poly.pdbx_strand_id
1 'polypeptide(L)'
;MPVFSMSVVTKLSELTARQVRYYETHELIKPHRSEGNKRLFSLNDLERLLEIKRLIEKGFNLKGIKQILNDEQEHLSDVEQETRKQMIVDATQKPQREAIPINRGDLSRFIK
;
A
#
# COMPACT_ATOMS: atom_id res chain seq x y z
N MET A 1 10.49 3.07 -0.87
CA MET A 1 11.90 3.39 -1.19
C MET A 1 12.26 2.79 -2.54
N PRO A 2 12.85 3.55 -3.48
CA PRO A 2 13.25 3.07 -4.79
C PRO A 2 14.65 2.44 -4.75
N VAL A 3 14.79 1.19 -5.21
CA VAL A 3 16.05 0.40 -5.08
C VAL A 3 16.42 -0.39 -6.32
N PHE A 4 15.48 -0.66 -7.23
CA PHE A 4 15.73 -1.49 -8.41
C PHE A 4 16.29 -0.65 -9.55
N SER A 5 17.33 -1.16 -10.23
CA SER A 5 17.85 -0.54 -11.45
C SER A 5 17.05 -0.97 -12.67
N MET A 6 17.17 -0.22 -13.78
CA MET A 6 16.55 -0.57 -15.06
C MET A 6 16.81 -2.04 -15.46
N SER A 7 18.06 -2.50 -15.34
CA SER A 7 18.44 -3.88 -15.72
C SER A 7 17.74 -4.95 -14.88
N VAL A 8 17.50 -4.67 -13.59
CA VAL A 8 16.75 -5.59 -12.71
C VAL A 8 15.28 -5.60 -13.11
N VAL A 9 14.69 -4.42 -13.31
CA VAL A 9 13.28 -4.29 -13.70
C VAL A 9 12.98 -4.98 -15.02
N THR A 10 13.83 -4.83 -16.04
CA THR A 10 13.62 -5.50 -17.33
C THR A 10 13.69 -7.03 -17.22
N LYS A 11 14.51 -7.56 -16.31
CA LYS A 11 14.58 -9.00 -16.06
C LYS A 11 13.36 -9.53 -15.33
N LEU A 12 12.85 -8.78 -14.36
CA LEU A 12 11.71 -9.19 -13.54
C LEU A 12 10.37 -9.02 -14.25
N SER A 13 10.23 -7.97 -15.07
CA SER A 13 8.97 -7.70 -15.80
C SER A 13 8.94 -8.33 -17.20
N GLU A 14 10.08 -8.80 -17.71
CA GLU A 14 10.27 -9.23 -19.11
C GLU A 14 9.93 -8.12 -20.13
N LEU A 15 9.82 -6.87 -19.69
CA LEU A 15 9.67 -5.72 -20.56
C LEU A 15 11.04 -5.23 -21.02
N THR A 16 11.12 -4.78 -22.26
CA THR A 16 12.31 -4.11 -22.77
C THR A 16 12.49 -2.74 -22.10
N ALA A 17 13.74 -2.27 -21.98
CA ALA A 17 14.01 -0.92 -21.48
C ALA A 17 13.33 0.18 -22.32
N ARG A 18 13.04 -0.11 -23.61
CA ARG A 18 12.27 0.79 -24.48
C ARG A 18 10.81 0.89 -24.02
N GLN A 19 10.16 -0.24 -23.72
CA GLN A 19 8.79 -0.25 -23.20
C GLN A 19 8.68 0.45 -21.86
N VAL A 20 9.59 0.16 -20.91
CA VAL A 20 9.58 0.81 -19.59
C VAL A 20 9.69 2.33 -19.72
N ARG A 21 10.60 2.83 -20.58
CA ARG A 21 10.72 4.28 -20.86
C ARG A 21 9.48 4.85 -21.54
N TYR A 22 8.88 4.09 -22.45
CA TYR A 22 7.65 4.50 -23.12
C TYR A 22 6.50 4.67 -22.12
N TYR A 23 6.36 3.75 -21.15
CA TYR A 23 5.35 3.86 -20.09
C TYR A 23 5.64 5.00 -19.12
N GLU A 24 6.91 5.27 -18.79
CA GLU A 24 7.33 6.46 -18.04
C GLU A 24 6.94 7.76 -18.77
N THR A 25 7.18 7.86 -20.09
CA THR A 25 6.81 9.05 -20.88
C THR A 25 5.30 9.30 -20.90
N HIS A 26 4.48 8.26 -20.78
CA HIS A 26 3.02 8.37 -20.69
C HIS A 26 2.51 8.51 -19.25
N GLU A 27 3.44 8.69 -18.30
CA GLU A 27 3.18 8.86 -16.87
C GLU A 27 2.47 7.67 -16.22
N LEU A 28 2.58 6.48 -16.80
CA LEU A 28 2.04 5.27 -16.20
C LEU A 28 2.89 4.81 -15.01
N ILE A 29 4.16 5.19 -14.98
CA ILE A 29 5.06 4.99 -13.84
C ILE A 29 5.89 6.26 -13.63
N LYS A 30 6.37 6.47 -12.40
CA LYS A 30 7.15 7.66 -12.02
C LYS A 30 8.36 7.23 -11.18
N PRO A 31 9.36 6.56 -11.80
CA PRO A 31 10.55 6.12 -11.08
C PRO A 31 11.34 7.31 -10.54
N HIS A 32 11.97 7.10 -9.39
CA HIS A 32 12.84 8.10 -8.79
C HIS A 32 14.14 8.25 -9.59
N ARG A 33 14.74 9.44 -9.56
CA ARG A 33 16.08 9.69 -10.11
C ARG A 33 17.08 9.87 -8.98
N SER A 34 18.09 9.02 -8.94
CA SER A 34 19.21 9.16 -8.01
C SER A 34 20.02 10.43 -8.30
N GLU A 35 20.94 10.82 -7.40
CA GLU A 35 21.87 11.95 -7.60
C GLU A 35 22.65 11.86 -8.94
N GLY A 36 23.07 10.66 -9.35
CA GLY A 36 23.71 10.43 -10.65
C GLY A 36 22.76 10.39 -11.86
N ASN A 37 21.53 10.91 -11.73
CA ASN A 37 20.47 10.92 -12.74
C ASN A 37 20.07 9.52 -13.29
N LYS A 38 20.31 8.45 -12.53
CA LYS A 38 19.87 7.09 -12.87
C LYS A 38 18.46 6.86 -12.35
N ARG A 39 17.66 6.11 -13.14
CA ARG A 39 16.33 5.68 -12.72
C ARG A 39 16.44 4.57 -11.68
N LEU A 40 15.78 4.79 -10.54
CA LEU A 40 15.57 3.80 -9.50
C LEU A 40 14.08 3.55 -9.37
N PHE A 41 13.71 2.28 -9.46
CA PHE A 41 12.33 1.83 -9.40
C PHE A 41 12.03 1.28 -8.01
N SER A 42 10.85 1.59 -7.50
CA SER A 42 10.30 1.00 -6.29
C SER A 42 9.65 -0.35 -6.58
N LEU A 43 9.24 -1.06 -5.53
CA LEU A 43 8.42 -2.26 -5.67
C LEU A 43 7.09 -1.94 -6.38
N ASN A 44 6.44 -0.83 -6.00
CA ASN A 44 5.18 -0.39 -6.60
C ASN A 44 5.33 -0.10 -8.11
N ASP A 45 6.45 0.48 -8.54
CA ASP A 45 6.72 0.68 -9.97
C ASP A 45 6.83 -0.66 -10.71
N LEU A 46 7.45 -1.67 -10.09
CA LEU A 46 7.58 -3.01 -10.67
C LEU A 46 6.22 -3.72 -10.78
N GLU A 47 5.42 -3.67 -9.72
CA GLU A 47 4.05 -4.23 -9.72
C GLU A 47 3.19 -3.58 -10.80
N ARG A 48 3.27 -2.25 -10.92
CA ARG A 48 2.56 -1.49 -11.95
C ARG A 48 3.02 -1.87 -13.37
N LEU A 49 4.31 -2.11 -13.57
CA LEU A 49 4.83 -2.60 -14.86
C LEU A 49 4.33 -4.01 -15.20
N LEU A 50 4.24 -4.91 -14.21
CA LEU A 50 3.68 -6.25 -14.40
C LEU A 50 2.20 -6.18 -14.77
N GLU A 51 1.44 -5.25 -14.16
CA GLU A 51 0.03 -5.08 -14.49
C GLU A 51 -0.17 -4.47 -15.89
N ILE A 52 0.63 -3.46 -16.26
CA ILE A 52 0.63 -2.92 -17.63
C ILE A 52 0.87 -4.04 -18.64
N LYS A 53 1.82 -4.95 -18.39
CA LYS A 53 2.09 -6.10 -19.26
C LYS A 53 0.84 -6.97 -19.42
N ARG A 54 0.20 -7.38 -18.31
CA ARG A 54 -1.02 -8.19 -18.35
C ARG A 54 -2.16 -7.51 -19.11
N LEU A 55 -2.36 -6.21 -18.91
CA LEU A 55 -3.40 -5.46 -19.60
C LEU A 55 -3.14 -5.37 -21.11
N ILE A 56 -1.88 -5.21 -21.53
CA ILE A 56 -1.51 -5.25 -22.95
C ILE A 56 -1.76 -6.64 -23.54
N GLU A 57 -1.42 -7.71 -22.83
CA GLU A 57 -1.69 -9.09 -23.25
C GLU A 57 -3.19 -9.38 -23.40
N LYS A 58 -4.03 -8.73 -22.58
CA LYS A 58 -5.50 -8.75 -22.71
C LYS A 58 -6.04 -7.88 -23.85
N GLY A 59 -5.18 -7.15 -24.57
CA GLY A 59 -5.56 -6.33 -25.73
C GLY A 59 -5.95 -4.89 -25.40
N PHE A 60 -5.70 -4.41 -24.18
CA PHE A 60 -5.96 -3.01 -23.83
C PHE A 60 -4.96 -2.07 -24.49
N ASN A 61 -5.44 -0.93 -24.95
CA ASN A 61 -4.60 0.17 -25.42
C ASN A 61 -4.09 1.02 -24.24
N LEU A 62 -3.08 1.85 -24.50
CA LEU A 62 -2.42 2.65 -23.46
C LEU A 62 -3.34 3.64 -22.74
N LYS A 63 -4.34 4.20 -23.43
CA LYS A 63 -5.32 5.11 -22.82
C LYS A 63 -6.22 4.35 -21.84
N GLY A 64 -6.71 3.18 -22.23
CA GLY A 64 -7.49 2.31 -21.36
C GLY A 64 -6.70 1.85 -20.14
N ILE A 65 -5.43 1.48 -20.33
CA ILE A 65 -4.52 1.13 -19.23
C ILE A 65 -4.35 2.30 -18.26
N LYS A 66 -4.15 3.53 -18.76
CA LYS A 66 -4.02 4.71 -17.90
C LYS A 66 -5.26 4.93 -17.04
N GLN A 67 -6.44 4.73 -17.60
CA GLN A 67 -7.70 4.87 -16.86
C GLN A 67 -7.82 3.82 -15.76
N ILE A 68 -7.65 2.53 -16.10
CA ILE A 68 -7.74 1.41 -15.14
C ILE A 68 -6.78 1.64 -13.96
N LEU A 69 -5.53 1.99 -14.25
CA LEU A 69 -4.50 2.17 -13.23
C LEU A 69 -4.64 3.45 -12.39
N ASN A 70 -5.49 4.40 -12.81
CA ASN A 70 -5.82 5.57 -12.02
C ASN A 70 -6.99 5.26 -11.07
N ASP A 71 -8.02 4.56 -11.57
CA ASP A 71 -9.18 4.15 -10.79
C ASP A 71 -8.76 3.26 -9.59
N GLU A 72 -7.81 2.35 -9.79
CA GLU A 72 -7.25 1.53 -8.71
C GLU A 72 -6.53 2.34 -7.62
N GLN A 73 -5.85 3.44 -8.00
CA GLN A 73 -5.14 4.29 -7.04
C GLN A 73 -6.11 5.12 -6.19
N GLU A 74 -7.21 5.59 -6.78
CA GLU A 74 -8.26 6.28 -6.04
C GLU A 74 -8.86 5.36 -4.97
N HIS A 75 -9.22 4.13 -5.33
CA HIS A 75 -9.77 3.16 -4.38
C HIS A 75 -8.80 2.75 -3.25
N LEU A 76 -7.51 2.59 -3.53
CA LEU A 76 -6.51 2.34 -2.49
C LEU A 76 -6.41 3.51 -1.50
N SER A 77 -6.47 4.75 -2.01
CA SER A 77 -6.40 5.95 -1.17
C SER A 77 -7.60 6.08 -0.23
N ASP A 78 -8.79 5.68 -0.67
CA ASP A 78 -10.00 5.68 0.16
C ASP A 78 -9.90 4.68 1.31
N VAL A 79 -9.40 3.47 1.04
CA VAL A 79 -9.21 2.43 2.06
C VAL A 79 -8.13 2.81 3.07
N GLU A 80 -7.02 3.42 2.63
CA GLU A 80 -5.98 3.93 3.52
C GLU A 80 -6.48 5.10 4.38
N GLN A 81 -7.35 5.96 3.85
CA GLN A 81 -7.97 7.02 4.64
C GLN A 81 -8.96 6.46 5.66
N GLU A 82 -9.73 5.44 5.30
CA GLU A 82 -10.71 4.84 6.22
C GLU A 82 -10.03 4.07 7.36
N THR A 83 -8.97 3.31 7.05
CA THR A 83 -8.14 2.66 8.07
C THR A 83 -7.43 3.67 8.97
N ARG A 84 -6.93 4.78 8.43
CA ARG A 84 -6.37 5.89 9.23
C ARG A 84 -7.42 6.54 10.14
N LYS A 85 -8.66 6.74 9.65
CA LYS A 85 -9.76 7.27 10.48
C LYS A 85 -10.13 6.29 11.60
N GLN A 86 -10.22 4.99 11.31
CA GLN A 86 -10.51 3.96 12.31
C GLN A 86 -9.45 3.91 13.43
N MET A 87 -8.16 4.00 13.09
CA MET A 87 -7.09 4.03 14.10
C MET A 87 -7.13 5.27 15.01
N ILE A 88 -7.63 6.41 14.53
CA ILE A 88 -7.78 7.63 15.34
C ILE A 88 -8.97 7.50 16.31
N VAL A 89 -10.04 6.80 15.91
CA VAL A 89 -11.26 6.65 16.72
C VAL A 89 -11.01 5.75 17.93
N ASP A 90 -10.27 4.65 17.76
CA ASP A 90 -9.96 3.68 18.83
C ASP A 90 -9.09 4.27 19.96
N ALA A 91 -8.26 5.27 19.68
CA ALA A 91 -7.42 5.92 20.69
C ALA A 91 -8.21 6.81 21.69
N THR A 92 -9.51 7.04 21.44
CA THR A 92 -10.35 7.94 22.24
C THR A 92 -11.27 7.24 23.25
N GLN A 93 -11.32 5.91 23.30
CA GLN A 93 -12.14 5.19 24.28
C GLN A 93 -11.40 5.04 25.63
N LYS A 94 -11.69 5.99 26.54
CA LYS A 94 -11.33 6.00 27.97
C LYS A 94 -11.49 4.61 28.63
N PRO A 95 -10.52 4.10 29.42
CA PRO A 95 -10.72 2.86 30.16
C PRO A 95 -11.63 3.10 31.37
N GLN A 96 -12.86 2.60 31.31
CA GLN A 96 -13.67 2.32 32.51
C GLN A 96 -13.11 1.04 33.13
N ARG A 97 -12.42 1.16 34.27
CA ARG A 97 -12.24 0.03 35.19
C ARG A 97 -13.11 0.29 36.41
N GLU A 98 -14.24 -0.39 36.42
CA GLU A 98 -15.12 -0.57 37.57
C GLU A 98 -14.32 -1.21 38.70
N ALA A 99 -14.16 -0.50 39.81
CA ALA A 99 -13.63 -1.07 41.04
C ALA A 99 -14.76 -1.80 41.79
N ILE A 100 -14.68 -3.13 41.73
CA ILE A 100 -15.31 -4.20 42.52
C ILE A 100 -16.08 -3.73 43.78
N PRO A 101 -17.35 -4.14 44.00
CA PRO A 101 -18.05 -3.85 45.24
C PRO A 101 -17.52 -4.73 46.37
N ILE A 102 -16.86 -4.11 47.34
CA ILE A 102 -16.53 -4.73 48.63
C ILE A 102 -17.80 -4.71 49.48
N ASN A 103 -18.52 -5.83 49.56
CA ASN A 103 -19.15 -6.26 50.82
C ASN A 103 -19.77 -7.66 50.71
N ARG A 104 -19.34 -8.57 51.59
CA ARG A 104 -20.20 -9.23 52.60
C ARG A 104 -19.45 -10.41 53.21
N GLY A 105 -19.27 -10.36 54.51
CA GLY A 105 -19.21 -11.55 55.34
C GLY A 105 -17.84 -12.19 55.47
N ASP A 106 -16.82 -11.41 55.85
CA ASP A 106 -15.67 -11.98 56.53
C ASP A 106 -16.10 -12.50 57.92
N LEU A 107 -16.36 -13.80 57.97
CA LEU A 107 -15.74 -14.68 58.96
C LEU A 107 -16.25 -14.63 60.41
N SER A 108 -17.57 -14.61 60.62
CA SER A 108 -18.19 -15.15 61.85
C SER A 108 -18.02 -16.68 62.01
N ARG A 109 -17.00 -17.30 61.39
CA ARG A 109 -16.86 -18.76 61.27
C ARG A 109 -15.44 -19.30 61.47
N PHE A 110 -14.47 -18.46 61.86
CA PHE A 110 -13.25 -18.93 62.53
C PHE A 110 -13.53 -18.88 64.04
N ILE A 111 -14.25 -19.87 64.57
CA ILE A 111 -13.70 -20.97 65.37
C ILE A 111 -13.53 -20.58 66.86
N LYS A 112 -14.06 -21.49 67.68
CA LYS A 112 -14.31 -21.53 69.12
C LYS A 112 -13.11 -21.29 70.03
#